data_AF-A0A7C3MNY4-F1
#
_entry.id   AF-A0A7C3MNY4-F1
#
_cell.length_a   1.000
_cell.length_b   1.000
_cell.length_c   1.000
_cell.angle_alpha   90.00
_cell.angle_beta   90.00
_cell.angle_gamma   90.00
#
_symmetry.space_group_name_H-M   'P 1'
#
loop_
_entity.id
_entity.type
_entity.pdbx_description
1 polymer ?
#
loop_
_entity_poly.entity_id
_entity_poly.type
_entity_poly.pdbx_seq_one_letter_code
_entity_poly.pdbx_strand_id
1 'polypeptide(L)'
;MNRPARDASKTATSNVGSSSGPEIPAGRLCRRDALKRLEWLDSELANRKFVAGDHFTIADITALVGIDIGRASDIRIAPELKNLQRWHETVSSRPSAKA
;
A
#
# COMPACT_ATOMS: atom_id res chain seq x y z
N MET A 1 -47.84 -47.66 -17.70
CA MET A 1 -47.52 -47.93 -16.28
C MET A 1 -46.05 -48.31 -16.20
N ASN A 2 -45.30 -47.78 -15.23
CA ASN A 2 -43.89 -48.05 -14.89
C ASN A 2 -42.81 -47.14 -15.54
N ARG A 3 -42.55 -45.97 -14.92
CA ARG A 3 -41.29 -45.22 -15.09
C ARG A 3 -40.24 -45.78 -14.10
N PRO A 4 -39.02 -46.13 -14.53
CA PRO A 4 -37.99 -46.57 -13.59
C PRO A 4 -37.44 -45.42 -12.74
N ALA A 5 -37.06 -45.77 -11.51
CA ALA A 5 -36.66 -44.89 -10.42
C ALA A 5 -35.43 -44.02 -10.75
N ARG A 6 -35.44 -42.77 -10.26
CA ARG A 6 -34.26 -41.90 -10.21
C ARG A 6 -33.19 -42.56 -9.35
N ASP A 7 -32.08 -42.93 -9.95
CA ASP A 7 -30.83 -43.19 -9.25
C ASP A 7 -30.29 -41.86 -8.72
N ALA A 8 -30.46 -41.67 -7.40
CA ALA A 8 -29.82 -40.62 -6.64
C ALA A 8 -28.45 -41.13 -6.22
N SER A 9 -27.41 -40.79 -6.97
CA SER A 9 -26.03 -40.90 -6.49
C SER A 9 -25.06 -40.06 -7.31
N LYS A 10 -24.20 -39.34 -6.57
CA LYS A 10 -23.04 -38.54 -6.99
C LYS A 10 -23.30 -37.07 -7.32
N THR A 11 -23.75 -36.31 -6.34
CA THR A 11 -23.23 -34.95 -6.14
C THR A 11 -21.76 -35.07 -5.72
N ALA A 12 -20.85 -34.96 -6.69
CA ALA A 12 -19.45 -34.71 -6.43
C ALA A 12 -19.32 -33.25 -5.98
N THR A 13 -19.37 -33.01 -4.67
CA THR A 13 -18.92 -31.76 -4.07
C THR A 13 -17.41 -31.69 -4.23
N SER A 14 -16.94 -31.00 -5.27
CA SER A 14 -15.54 -30.62 -5.43
C SER A 14 -15.17 -29.69 -4.27
N ASN A 15 -14.57 -30.27 -3.23
CA ASN A 15 -14.00 -29.54 -2.11
C ASN A 15 -12.77 -28.77 -2.60
N VAL A 16 -12.94 -27.50 -3.00
CA VAL A 16 -11.83 -26.56 -3.12
C VAL A 16 -11.30 -26.37 -1.71
N GLY A 17 -10.23 -27.09 -1.39
CA GLY A 17 -9.48 -26.92 -0.16
C GLY A 17 -9.00 -25.48 -0.08
N SER A 18 -9.64 -24.70 0.79
CA SER A 18 -9.12 -23.45 1.29
C SER A 18 -7.78 -23.74 1.95
N SER A 19 -6.69 -23.44 1.25
CA SER A 19 -5.35 -23.42 1.82
C SER A 19 -5.27 -22.22 2.77
N SER A 20 -5.71 -22.43 4.01
CA SER A 20 -5.66 -21.47 5.10
C SER A 20 -4.21 -21.28 5.57
N GLY A 21 -3.42 -20.55 4.77
CA GLY A 21 -2.25 -19.87 5.32
C GLY A 21 -2.69 -18.90 6.44
N PRO A 22 -1.82 -18.55 7.39
CA PRO A 22 -2.20 -17.66 8.48
C PRO A 22 -2.76 -16.34 7.91
N GLU A 23 -4.02 -16.05 8.21
CA GLU A 23 -4.66 -14.79 7.83
C GLU A 23 -3.99 -13.66 8.62
N ILE A 24 -3.08 -12.93 7.96
CA ILE A 24 -2.52 -11.71 8.55
C ILE A 24 -3.61 -10.64 8.49
N PRO A 25 -4.00 -10.03 9.63
CA PRO A 25 -5.00 -8.96 9.62
C PRO A 25 -4.64 -7.86 8.63
N ALA A 26 -5.62 -7.42 7.84
CA ALA A 26 -5.43 -6.43 6.77
C ALA A 26 -4.64 -5.19 7.21
N GLY A 27 -4.85 -4.70 8.44
CA GLY A 27 -4.09 -3.57 8.99
C GLY A 27 -2.58 -3.80 9.08
N ARG A 28 -2.13 -5.02 9.42
CA ARG A 28 -0.70 -5.38 9.43
C ARG A 28 -0.12 -5.42 8.02
N LEU A 29 -0.87 -5.93 7.05
CA LEU A 29 -0.45 -5.95 5.64
C LEU A 29 -0.32 -4.52 5.10
N CYS A 30 -1.32 -3.67 5.32
CA CYS A 30 -1.28 -2.27 4.91
C CYS A 30 -0.10 -1.53 5.52
N ARG A 31 0.19 -1.70 6.82
CA ARG A 31 1.35 -1.07 7.46
C ARG A 31 2.65 -1.52 6.82
N ARG A 32 2.84 -2.83 6.63
CA ARG A 32 4.03 -3.39 5.97
C ARG A 32 4.21 -2.81 4.58
N ASP A 33 3.15 -2.78 3.79
CA ASP A 33 3.22 -2.32 2.40
C ASP A 33 3.40 -0.81 2.31
N ALA A 34 2.91 -0.04 3.28
CA ALA A 34 3.20 1.39 3.39
C ALA A 34 4.68 1.65 3.67
N LEU A 35 5.28 0.93 4.63
CA LEU A 35 6.72 1.06 4.93
C LEU A 35 7.59 0.73 3.70
N LYS A 36 7.27 -0.36 3.00
CA LYS A 36 7.95 -0.72 1.74
C LYS A 36 7.80 0.36 0.66
N ARG A 37 6.65 1.03 0.59
CA ARG A 37 6.45 2.16 -0.34
C ARG A 37 7.31 3.37 0.03
N LEU A 38 7.57 3.63 1.31
CA LEU A 38 8.49 4.69 1.74
C LEU A 38 9.93 4.37 1.33
N GLU A 39 10.39 3.13 1.53
CA GLU A 39 11.72 2.67 1.10
C GLU A 39 11.89 2.76 -0.43
N TRP A 40 10.87 2.33 -1.18
CA TRP A 40 10.87 2.47 -2.63
C TRP A 40 10.93 3.95 -3.05
N LEU A 41 10.10 4.80 -2.45
CA LEU A 41 10.06 6.22 -2.79
C LEU A 41 11.38 6.93 -2.46
N ASP A 42 12.04 6.57 -1.36
CA ASP A 42 13.39 7.07 -1.05
C ASP A 42 14.39 6.74 -2.17
N SER A 43 14.36 5.50 -2.66
CA SER A 43 15.23 5.05 -3.75
C SER A 43 14.95 5.80 -5.05
N GLU A 44 13.67 6.01 -5.37
CA GLU A 44 13.25 6.79 -6.54
C GLU A 44 13.73 8.24 -6.47
N LEU A 45 13.70 8.83 -5.28
CA LEU A 45 14.13 10.20 -5.00
C LEU A 45 15.66 10.34 -4.87
N ALA A 46 16.44 9.27 -4.94
CA ALA A 46 17.90 9.38 -4.93
C ALA A 46 18.42 10.21 -6.11
N ASN A 47 17.77 10.09 -7.28
CA ASN A 47 18.17 10.75 -8.52
C ASN A 47 17.17 11.81 -9.01
N ARG A 48 16.17 12.18 -8.19
CA ARG A 48 15.12 13.12 -8.57
C ARG A 48 14.83 14.11 -7.45
N LYS A 49 14.50 15.34 -7.82
CA LYS A 49 14.14 16.40 -6.87
C LYS A 49 12.74 16.21 -6.29
N PHE A 50 11.80 15.80 -7.13
CA PHE A 50 10.38 15.58 -6.84
C PHE A 50 9.94 14.20 -7.36
N VAL A 51 8.76 13.74 -6.95
CA VAL A 51 8.28 12.38 -7.27
C VAL A 51 8.27 12.12 -8.79
N ALA A 52 7.87 13.11 -9.58
CA ALA A 52 7.79 13.03 -11.03
C ALA A 52 9.05 13.52 -11.78
N GLY A 53 10.17 13.81 -11.09
CA GLY A 53 11.39 14.32 -11.70
C GLY A 53 11.78 15.69 -11.14
N ASP A 54 11.95 16.68 -12.02
CA ASP A 54 12.50 18.00 -11.64
C ASP A 54 11.43 19.02 -11.23
N HIS A 55 10.16 18.72 -11.51
CA HIS A 55 9.04 19.61 -11.23
C HIS A 55 8.14 19.08 -10.12
N PHE A 56 7.64 20.00 -9.31
CA PHE A 56 6.61 19.71 -8.31
C PHE A 56 5.28 19.44 -9.01
N THR A 57 4.63 18.33 -8.66
CA THR A 57 3.38 17.88 -9.30
C THR A 57 2.37 17.37 -8.28
N ILE A 58 1.20 16.94 -8.77
CA ILE A 58 0.20 16.26 -7.95
C ILE A 58 0.72 14.98 -7.28
N ALA A 59 1.76 14.35 -7.83
CA ALA A 59 2.38 13.18 -7.21
C ALA A 59 3.02 13.54 -5.86
N ASP A 60 3.65 14.71 -5.74
CA ASP A 60 4.24 15.19 -4.50
C ASP A 60 3.18 15.54 -3.46
N ILE A 61 2.08 16.19 -3.88
CA ILE A 61 0.94 16.51 -3.01
C ILE A 61 0.33 15.24 -2.44
N THR A 62 0.09 14.25 -3.31
CA THR A 62 -0.50 12.96 -2.91
C THR A 62 0.40 12.22 -1.94
N ALA A 63 1.71 12.18 -2.22
CA ALA A 63 2.67 11.54 -1.33
C ALA A 63 2.77 12.26 0.03
N LEU A 64 2.77 13.60 0.06
CA LEU A 64 2.81 14.38 1.29
C LEU A 64 1.61 14.05 2.18
N VAL A 65 0.40 14.17 1.63
CA VAL A 65 -0.84 13.89 2.36
C VAL A 65 -0.88 12.44 2.85
N GLY A 66 -0.47 11.48 2.00
CA GLY A 66 -0.41 10.07 2.38
C GLY A 66 0.52 9.82 3.56
N ILE A 67 1.71 10.44 3.56
CA ILE A 67 2.68 10.33 4.65
C ILE A 67 2.13 10.97 5.92
N ASP A 68 1.58 12.18 5.84
CA ASP A 68 1.10 12.90 7.03
C ASP A 68 -0.10 12.22 7.69
N ILE A 69 -1.04 11.67 6.90
CA ILE A 69 -2.14 10.85 7.44
C ILE A 69 -1.61 9.54 8.02
N GLY A 70 -0.66 8.90 7.33
CA GLY A 70 0.01 7.69 7.82
C GLY A 70 0.63 7.88 9.21
N ARG A 71 0.95 9.12 9.60
CA ARG A 71 1.49 9.39 10.93
C ARG A 71 0.52 9.05 12.06
N ALA A 72 -0.78 9.16 11.85
CA ALA A 72 -1.77 8.75 12.85
C ALA A 72 -1.72 7.23 13.14
N SER A 73 -1.19 6.43 12.22
CA SER A 73 -1.09 4.96 12.32
C SER A 73 0.35 4.46 12.55
N ASP A 74 1.22 5.30 13.11
CA ASP A 74 2.63 4.97 13.38
C ASP A 74 3.42 4.53 12.11
N ILE A 75 3.05 5.10 10.96
CA ILE A 75 3.88 5.03 9.75
C ILE A 75 4.70 6.33 9.74
N ARG A 76 6.02 6.20 9.83
CA ARG A 76 6.97 7.32 9.91
C ARG A 76 8.03 7.15 8.85
N ILE A 77 8.55 8.27 8.33
CA ILE A 77 9.78 8.25 7.54
C ILE A 77 10.90 7.88 8.51
N ALA A 78 11.58 6.77 8.24
CA ALA A 78 12.68 6.31 9.07
C ALA A 78 13.95 7.17 8.84
N PRO A 79 14.81 7.37 9.86
CA PRO A 79 15.98 8.25 9.75
C PRO A 79 16.98 7.87 8.65
N GLU A 80 17.01 6.63 8.20
CA GLU A 80 17.83 6.11 7.11
C GLU A 80 17.33 6.52 5.72
N LEU A 81 16.06 6.90 5.58
CA LEU A 81 15.45 7.31 4.31
C LEU A 81 15.77 8.79 4.03
N LYS A 82 17.03 9.08 3.71
CA LYS A 82 17.58 10.44 3.60
C LYS A 82 16.99 11.23 2.44
N ASN A 83 16.73 10.58 1.31
CA ASN A 83 16.18 11.24 0.12
C ASN A 83 14.73 11.64 0.35
N LEU A 84 13.98 10.75 0.99
CA LEU A 84 12.60 10.97 1.36
C LEU A 84 12.47 12.04 2.44
N GLN A 85 13.36 12.09 3.44
CA GLN A 85 13.41 13.18 4.42
C GLN A 85 13.65 14.53 3.75
N ARG A 86 14.70 14.65 2.92
CA ARG A 86 15.01 15.88 2.17
C ARG A 86 13.79 16.34 1.35
N TRP A 87 13.16 15.41 0.64
CA TRP A 87 11.97 15.70 -0.16
C TRP A 87 10.80 16.16 0.71
N HIS A 88 10.53 15.48 1.84
CA HIS A 88 9.42 15.81 2.74
C HIS A 88 9.60 17.20 3.35
N GLU A 89 10.82 17.54 3.78
CA GLU A 89 11.16 18.88 4.27
C GLU A 89 10.94 19.95 3.19
N THR A 90 11.43 19.71 1.98
CA THR A 90 11.30 20.63 0.84
C THR A 90 9.84 20.86 0.46
N VAL A 91 9.02 19.80 0.44
CA VAL A 91 7.62 19.88 0.05
C VAL A 91 6.76 20.51 1.15
N SER A 92 6.99 20.14 2.42
CA SER A 92 6.27 20.67 3.58
C SER A 92 6.59 22.15 3.88
N SER A 93 7.75 22.64 3.45
CA SER A 93 8.13 24.05 3.67
C SER A 93 7.41 25.02 2.73
N ARG A 94 6.75 24.53 1.67
CA ARG A 94 6.06 25.37 0.68
C ARG A 94 4.90 26.14 1.32
N PRO A 95 4.66 27.41 0.96
CA PRO A 95 3.53 28.18 1.49
C PRO A 95 2.18 27.47 1.30
N SER A 96 1.97 26.82 0.16
CA SER A 96 0.76 26.06 -0.15
C SER A 96 0.52 24.85 0.76
N ALA A 97 1.57 24.32 1.41
CA ALA A 97 1.45 23.20 2.33
C ALA A 97 1.04 23.65 3.75
N LYS A 98 1.06 24.96 4.03
CA LYS A 98 0.71 25.56 5.32
C LYS A 98 -0.60 26.35 5.30
N ALA A 99 -1.22 26.47 4.11
CA ALA A 99 -2.39 27.29 3.86
C ALA A 99 -3.65 26.73 4.54
#